data_AF-A0A348TVG1-F1
#
_entry.id   AF-A0A348TVG1-F1
#
_cell.length_a   1.000
_cell.length_b   1.000
_cell.length_c   1.000
_cell.angle_alpha   90.00
_cell.angle_beta   90.00
_cell.angle_gamma   90.00
#
_symmetry.space_group_name_H-M   'P 1'
#
loop_
_entity.id
_entity.type
_entity.pdbx_description
1 polymer ?
#
loop_
_entity_poly.entity_id
_entity_poly.type
_entity_poly.pdbx_seq_one_letter_code
_entity_poly.pdbx_strand_id
1 'polypeptide(L)' 'YPFVTSSNTTCAGACTGMGIAPNNIKNVYGIFKAYCTRVGSGPFPTELADEVGATIQANGHEFGATTGRPRR' A
#
# COMPACT_ATOMS: atom_id res chain seq x y z
N TYR A 1 -6.88 -2.61 -11.50
CA TYR A 1 -6.97 -4.04 -11.87
C TYR A 1 -6.09 -4.28 -13.09
N PRO A 2 -5.44 -5.44 -13.29
CA PRO A 2 -5.43 -6.65 -12.45
C PRO A 2 -4.42 -6.65 -11.31
N PHE A 3 -3.59 -5.62 -11.16
CA PHE A 3 -2.55 -5.51 -10.12
C PHE A 3 -3.15 -5.14 -8.74
N VAL A 4 -3.93 -6.03 -8.16
CA VAL A 4 -4.64 -5.85 -6.88
C VAL A 4 -4.55 -7.14 -6.05
N THR A 5 -4.84 -7.06 -4.75
CA THR A 5 -5.06 -8.25 -3.93
C THR A 5 -6.45 -8.86 -4.23
N SER A 6 -6.68 -10.11 -3.83
CA SER A 6 -7.93 -10.84 -4.05
C SER A 6 -9.04 -10.48 -3.05
N SER A 7 -8.82 -9.49 -2.18
CA SER A 7 -9.74 -9.07 -1.12
C SER A 7 -9.99 -7.56 -1.10
N ASN A 8 -11.03 -7.15 -0.39
CA ASN A 8 -11.36 -5.73 -0.21
C ASN A 8 -10.49 -5.11 0.88
N THR A 9 -9.74 -4.06 0.54
CA THR A 9 -8.85 -3.33 1.46
C THR A 9 -9.39 -1.97 1.91
N THR A 10 -10.56 -1.57 1.41
CA THR A 10 -11.30 -0.38 1.88
C THR A 10 -11.99 -0.65 3.21
N CYS A 11 -12.40 0.41 3.93
CA CYS A 11 -13.11 0.27 5.22
C CYS A 11 -14.37 -0.62 5.16
N ALA A 12 -15.07 -0.67 4.03
CA ALA A 12 -16.24 -1.54 3.84
C ALA A 12 -15.93 -3.04 4.00
N GLY A 13 -14.67 -3.45 3.82
CA GLY A 13 -14.22 -4.82 4.05
C GLY A 13 -14.41 -5.26 5.51
N ALA A 14 -14.40 -4.33 6.47
CA ALA A 14 -14.69 -4.64 7.87
C ALA A 14 -16.15 -5.08 8.08
N CYS A 15 -17.11 -4.47 7.36
CA CYS A 15 -18.52 -4.83 7.45
C CYS A 15 -18.74 -6.28 6.99
N THR A 16 -18.24 -6.62 5.80
CA THR A 16 -18.40 -7.96 5.23
C THR A 16 -17.53 -9.01 5.93
N GLY A 17 -16.35 -8.63 6.42
CA GLY A 17 -15.40 -9.55 7.05
C GLY A 17 -15.69 -9.86 8.51
N MET A 18 -16.36 -8.96 9.24
CA MET A 18 -16.65 -9.12 10.67
C MET A 18 -18.15 -9.14 11.01
N GLY A 19 -19.03 -8.98 10.01
CA GLY A 19 -20.49 -8.92 10.23
C GLY A 19 -20.95 -7.65 10.93
N ILE A 20 -20.20 -6.55 10.82
CA ILE A 20 -20.51 -5.28 11.47
C ILE A 20 -21.44 -4.46 10.58
N ALA A 21 -22.54 -3.95 11.14
CA ALA A 21 -23.44 -3.04 10.45
C ALA A 21 -22.71 -1.74 10.07
N PRO A 22 -22.84 -1.22 8.83
CA PRO A 22 -22.09 -0.05 8.37
C PRO A 22 -22.25 1.20 9.26
N ASN A 23 -23.42 1.40 9.85
CA ASN A 23 -23.71 2.51 10.76
C ASN A 23 -22.94 2.45 12.10
N ASN A 24 -22.33 1.31 12.44
CA ASN A 24 -21.49 1.15 13.62
C ASN A 24 -20.04 1.60 13.38
N ILE A 25 -19.61 1.78 12.12
CA ILE A 25 -18.32 2.39 11.82
C ILE A 25 -18.45 3.91 12.04
N LYS A 26 -17.72 4.44 13.02
CA LYS A 26 -17.77 5.88 13.37
C LYS A 26 -16.63 6.66 12.73
N ASN A 27 -15.40 6.27 13.05
CA ASN A 27 -14.20 6.96 12.60
C ASN A 27 -13.40 6.06 11.67
N VAL A 28 -12.90 6.62 10.56
CA VAL A 28 -12.00 5.95 9.62
C VAL A 28 -10.75 6.80 9.48
N TYR A 29 -9.61 6.25 9.88
CA TYR A 29 -8.31 6.92 9.79
C TYR A 29 -7.53 6.37 8.61
N GLY A 30 -7.23 7.23 7.63
CA GLY A 30 -6.38 6.88 6.50
C GLY A 30 -4.92 7.06 6.84
N ILE A 31 -4.10 6.04 6.55
CA ILE A 31 -2.65 6.11 6.75
C ILE A 31 -2.00 6.35 5.39
N PHE A 32 -1.28 7.46 5.29
CA PHE A 32 -0.56 7.85 4.07
C PHE A 32 0.92 8.06 4.41
N LYS A 33 1.78 7.61 3.50
CA LYS A 33 3.20 7.94 3.54
C LYS A 33 3.45 9.29 2.87
N ALA A 34 4.56 9.94 3.21
CA ALA A 34 5.01 11.15 2.53
C ALA A 34 5.40 10.94 1.05
N TYR A 35 5.61 9.68 0.65
CA TYR A 35 5.93 9.26 -0.72
C TYR A 35 5.28 7.90 -1.03
N CYS A 36 5.11 7.62 -2.32
CA CYS A 36 4.45 6.39 -2.77
C CYS A 36 5.47 5.25 -2.92
N THR A 37 5.05 4.03 -2.59
CA THR A 37 5.82 2.80 -2.82
C THR A 37 4.91 1.67 -3.21
N ARG A 38 5.40 0.72 -4.00
CA ARG A 38 4.68 -0.50 -4.36
C ARG A 38 5.62 -1.71 -4.46
N VAL A 39 5.13 -2.87 -4.01
CA VAL A 39 5.76 -4.17 -4.32
C VAL A 39 5.01 -4.81 -5.48
N GLY A 40 5.73 -5.34 -6.47
CA GLY A 40 5.13 -6.03 -7.61
C GLY A 40 5.18 -5.24 -8.92
N SER A 41 4.58 -5.83 -9.95
CA SER A 41 4.39 -5.22 -11.27
C SER A 41 3.15 -4.31 -11.30
N GLY A 42 2.94 -3.64 -12.43
CA GLY A 42 1.78 -2.79 -12.70
C GLY A 42 2.14 -1.32 -12.99
N PRO A 43 1.13 -0.45 -13.18
CA PRO A 43 1.35 0.98 -13.44
C PRO A 43 1.74 1.74 -12.18
N PHE A 44 2.74 2.60 -12.25
CA PHE A 44 3.10 3.51 -11.15
C PHE A 44 3.48 4.88 -11.72
N PRO A 45 2.52 5.84 -11.80
CA PRO A 45 2.73 7.09 -12.52
C PRO A 45 3.86 7.97 -12.00
N THR A 46 4.18 7.88 -10.71
CA THR A 46 5.22 8.69 -10.05
C THR A 46 6.44 7.84 -9.67
N GLU A 47 6.67 6.74 -10.37
CA GLU A 47 7.83 5.89 -10.13
C GLU A 47 9.12 6.63 -10.49
N LEU A 48 10.13 6.48 -9.62
CA LEU A 48 11.46 7.06 -9.82
C LEU A 48 12.46 5.93 -10.06
N ALA A 49 12.95 5.83 -11.29
CA ALA A 49 13.97 4.86 -11.71
C ALA A 49 15.39 5.45 -11.70
N ASP A 50 15.59 6.52 -10.95
CA ASP A 50 16.82 7.30 -10.86
C ASP A 50 17.41 7.30 -9.43
N GLU A 51 18.45 8.11 -9.22
CA GLU A 51 19.15 8.23 -7.94
C GLU A 51 18.26 8.76 -6.80
N VAL A 52 17.23 9.57 -7.12
CA VAL A 52 16.29 10.08 -6.13
C VAL A 52 15.43 8.93 -5.60
N GLY A 53 14.96 8.06 -6.49
CA GLY A 53 14.24 6.83 -6.12
C GLY A 53 15.08 5.93 -5.21
N ALA A 54 16.35 5.70 -5.56
CA ALA A 54 17.27 4.90 -4.76
C ALA A 54 17.52 5.51 -3.36
N THR A 55 17.64 6.84 -3.28
CA THR A 55 17.84 7.56 -2.02
C THR A 55 16.63 7.43 -1.09
N ILE A 56 15.41 7.61 -1.63
CA ILE A 56 14.17 7.46 -0.86
C ILE A 56 14.03 6.01 -0.36
N GLN A 57 14.32 5.02 -1.21
CA GLN A 57 14.23 3.61 -0.86
C GLN A 57 15.18 3.24 0.30
N ALA A 58 16.43 3.71 0.24
CA ALA A 58 17.41 3.46 1.30
C ALA A 58 17.01 4.12 2.62
N ASN A 59 16.69 5.42 2.61
CA ASN A 59 16.31 6.17 3.82
C ASN A 59 15.01 5.68 4.44
N GLY A 60 14.06 5.22 3.61
CA GLY A 60 12.79 4.66 4.04
C GLY A 60 12.85 3.20 4.50
N HIS A 61 14.00 2.54 4.35
CA HIS A 61 14.16 1.10 4.52
C HIS A 61 13.10 0.30 3.72
N GLU A 62 12.87 0.69 2.47
CA GLU A 62 11.81 0.16 1.61
C GLU A 62 12.21 -1.17 0.97
N PHE A 63 12.49 -2.15 1.83
CA PHE A 63 12.85 -3.52 1.49
C PHE A 63 11.88 -4.50 2.17
N GLY A 64 11.54 -5.59 1.49
CA GLY A 64 10.68 -6.63 2.04
C GLY A 64 11.33 -7.30 3.25
N ALA A 65 10.61 -7.40 4.37
CA ALA A 65 11.14 -7.95 5.61
C ALA A 65 11.59 -9.42 5.50
N THR A 66 10.96 -10.20 4.60
CA THR A 66 11.30 -11.62 4.39
C THR A 66 12.22 -11.83 3.20
N THR A 67 11.85 -11.31 2.03
CA THR A 67 12.58 -11.56 0.77
C THR A 67 13.72 -10.58 0.52
N GLY A 68 13.83 -9.50 1.30
CA GLY A 68 14.74 -8.38 1.02
C GLY A 68 14.40 -7.61 -0.25
N ARG A 69 13.27 -7.92 -0.92
CA ARG A 69 12.96 -7.37 -2.24
C ARG A 69 12.76 -5.84 -2.18
N PRO A 70 13.44 -5.06 -3.03
CA PRO A 70 13.24 -3.62 -3.11
C PRO A 70 11.81 -3.28 -3.56
N ARG A 71 11.24 -2.24 -2.96
CA ARG A 71 9.95 -1.67 -3.40
C ARG A 71 10.19 -0.62 -4.49
N ARG A 72 9.30 -0.59 -5.47
CA ARG A 72 9.27 0.42 -6.52
C ARG A 72 8.65 1.70 -6.01
#